data_AF-A0A182PES4-F1
#
_entry.id   AF-A0A182PES4-F1
#
_cell.length_a   1.000
_cell.length_b   1.000
_cell.length_c   1.000
_cell.angle_alpha   90.00
_cell.angle_beta   90.00
_cell.angle_gamma   90.00
#
_symmetry.space_group_name_H-M   'P 1'
#
loop_
_entity.id
_entity.type
_entity.pdbx_description
1 polymer ?
#
loop_
_entity_poly.entity_id
_entity_poly.type
_entity_poly.pdbx_seq_one_letter_code
_entity_poly.pdbx_strand_id
1 'polypeptide(L)'
;MLTNRAFRVLSYLFGSINILFVMVILSMGAEQLLVNWRTAISELIIPCTLNILFAMCWIIGAGLRRPTFIAMFKYFAYIQMALLAAVILYSAYYGYTKGLSSNLLNVMFLLTSLFFLSLMEVLIAIGTERAVAKERNLLRLMHSTGQEMSDWSHT
;
A
#
# COMPACT_ATOMS: atom_id res chain seq x y z
N MET A 1 -6.08 20.65 6.78
CA MET A 1 -6.63 19.36 7.29
C MET A 1 -7.31 18.66 6.14
N LEU A 2 -6.79 17.51 5.65
CA LEU A 2 -7.53 16.71 4.67
C LEU A 2 -8.80 16.15 5.32
N THR A 3 -9.94 16.28 4.64
CA THR A 3 -11.20 15.70 5.08
C THR A 3 -11.20 14.19 4.87
N ASN A 4 -12.01 13.45 5.62
CA ASN A 4 -12.09 12.00 5.52
C ASN A 4 -12.50 11.52 4.10
N ARG A 5 -13.23 12.36 3.35
CA ARG A 5 -13.52 12.13 1.92
C ARG A 5 -12.26 12.17 1.06
N ALA A 6 -11.35 13.11 1.31
CA ALA A 6 -10.11 13.25 0.55
C ALA A 6 -9.17 12.05 0.76
N PHE A 7 -9.05 11.55 2.01
CA PHE A 7 -8.30 10.32 2.29
C PHE A 7 -8.88 9.11 1.56
N ARG A 8 -10.22 8.98 1.54
CA ARG A 8 -10.89 7.88 0.83
C ARG A 8 -10.60 7.90 -0.68
N VAL A 9 -10.68 9.08 -1.30
CA VAL A 9 -10.35 9.25 -2.73
C VAL A 9 -8.89 8.92 -3.00
N LEU A 10 -7.97 9.39 -2.15
CA LEU A 10 -6.54 9.07 -2.26
C LEU A 10 -6.27 7.57 -2.12
N SER A 11 -6.94 6.88 -1.19
CA SER A 11 -6.81 5.42 -1.04
C SER A 11 -7.26 4.67 -2.30
N TYR A 12 -8.38 5.06 -2.91
CA TYR A 12 -8.84 4.47 -4.17
C TYR A 12 -7.88 4.77 -5.31
N LEU A 13 -7.39 6.01 -5.41
CA LEU A 13 -6.47 6.43 -6.47
C LEU A 13 -5.16 5.64 -6.40
N PHE A 14 -4.50 5.64 -5.25
CA PHE A 14 -3.20 4.97 -5.08
C PHE A 14 -3.32 3.46 -5.17
N GLY A 15 -4.37 2.85 -4.59
CA GLY A 15 -4.62 1.43 -4.76
C GLY A 15 -4.83 1.03 -6.21
N SER A 16 -5.54 1.86 -7.00
CA SER A 16 -5.72 1.61 -8.44
C SER A 16 -4.40 1.77 -9.21
N ILE A 17 -3.60 2.78 -8.89
CA ILE A 17 -2.28 2.98 -9.49
C ILE A 17 -1.37 1.79 -9.19
N ASN A 18 -1.36 1.27 -7.96
CA ASN A 18 -0.56 0.11 -7.59
C ASN A 18 -0.97 -1.14 -8.36
N ILE A 19 -2.27 -1.41 -8.50
CA ILE A 19 -2.75 -2.53 -9.33
C ILE A 19 -2.30 -2.36 -10.79
N LEU A 20 -2.46 -1.18 -11.38
CA LEU A 20 -2.02 -0.91 -12.76
C LEU A 20 -0.51 -1.08 -12.91
N PHE A 21 0.27 -0.59 -11.94
CA PHE A 21 1.72 -0.67 -11.97
C PHE A 21 2.20 -2.13 -11.88
N VAL A 22 1.57 -2.95 -11.04
CA VAL A 22 1.82 -4.39 -10.97
C VAL A 22 1.46 -5.10 -12.29
N MET A 23 0.38 -4.70 -12.95
CA MET A 23 0.01 -5.25 -14.27
C MET A 23 1.06 -4.93 -15.34
N VAL A 24 1.66 -3.74 -15.31
CA VAL A 24 2.78 -3.38 -16.20
C VAL A 24 4.01 -4.25 -15.92
N ILE A 25 4.35 -4.46 -14.65
CA ILE A 25 5.46 -5.34 -14.27
C ILE A 25 5.21 -6.78 -14.74
N LEU A 26 3.99 -7.30 -14.55
CA LEU A 26 3.60 -8.62 -15.05
C LEU A 26 3.70 -8.71 -16.57
N SER A 27 3.29 -7.68 -17.30
CA SER A 27 3.40 -7.63 -18.76
C SER A 27 4.84 -7.65 -19.23
N MET A 28 5.75 -6.94 -18.54
CA MET A 28 7.18 -6.94 -18.86
C MET A 28 7.86 -8.26 -18.47
N GLY A 29 7.44 -8.88 -17.37
CA GLY A 29 7.96 -10.17 -16.92
C GLY A 29 7.35 -11.38 -17.62
N ALA A 30 6.30 -11.20 -18.42
CA ALA A 30 5.67 -12.28 -19.19
C ALA A 30 6.64 -12.97 -20.17
N GLU A 31 7.63 -12.23 -20.69
CA GLU A 31 8.68 -12.81 -21.54
C GLU A 31 9.54 -13.82 -20.78
N GLN A 32 9.79 -13.61 -19.49
CA GLN A 32 10.53 -14.55 -18.63
C GLN A 32 9.73 -15.82 -18.33
N LEU A 33 8.39 -15.73 -18.38
CA LEU A 33 7.49 -16.86 -18.17
C LEU A 33 7.68 -17.96 -19.24
N LEU A 34 7.98 -17.55 -20.48
CA LEU A 34 8.22 -18.44 -21.62
C LEU A 34 9.56 -19.17 -21.52
N VAL A 35 10.53 -18.60 -20.81
CA VAL A 35 11.89 -19.15 -20.69
C VAL A 35 12.01 -20.09 -19.50
N ASN A 36 11.54 -19.67 -18.32
CA ASN A 36 11.65 -20.44 -17.07
C ASN A 36 10.39 -20.30 -16.22
N TRP A 37 9.34 -21.02 -16.58
CA TRP A 37 8.00 -20.95 -15.97
C TRP A 37 8.01 -21.13 -14.45
N ARG A 38 8.84 -22.04 -13.91
CA ARG A 38 8.84 -22.36 -12.46
C ARG A 38 9.38 -21.20 -11.63
N THR A 39 10.48 -20.61 -12.07
CA THR A 39 11.11 -19.44 -11.45
C THR A 39 10.23 -18.20 -11.61
N ALA A 40 9.62 -18.02 -12.78
CA ALA A 40 8.72 -16.91 -13.03
C ALA A 40 7.45 -16.96 -12.16
N ILE A 41 6.91 -18.15 -11.87
CA ILE A 41 5.80 -18.29 -10.92
C ILE A 41 6.23 -17.82 -9.52
N SER A 42 7.35 -18.34 -9.00
CA SER A 42 7.78 -18.06 -7.63
C SER A 42 8.26 -16.62 -7.42
N GLU A 43 8.95 -16.05 -8.40
CA GLU A 43 9.62 -14.75 -8.26
C GLU A 43 8.78 -13.59 -8.80
N LEU A 44 7.83 -13.84 -9.71
CA LEU A 44 7.02 -12.78 -10.32
C LEU A 44 5.53 -12.92 -9.97
N ILE A 45 4.91 -14.07 -10.25
CA ILE A 45 3.45 -14.22 -10.11
C ILE A 45 3.00 -14.16 -8.66
N ILE A 46 3.64 -14.93 -7.77
CA ILE A 46 3.28 -14.96 -6.34
C ILE A 46 3.35 -13.55 -5.70
N PRO A 47 4.47 -12.82 -5.77
CA PRO A 47 4.56 -11.49 -5.16
C PRO A 47 3.62 -10.48 -5.80
N CYS A 48 3.41 -10.53 -7.13
CA CYS A 48 2.45 -9.65 -7.81
C CYS A 48 1.01 -9.92 -7.38
N THR A 49 0.62 -11.20 -7.27
CA THR A 49 -0.73 -11.60 -6.83
C THR A 49 -0.98 -11.18 -5.39
N LEU A 50 0.01 -11.36 -4.51
CA LEU A 50 -0.07 -10.86 -3.13
C LEU A 50 -0.24 -9.34 -3.11
N ASN A 51 0.54 -8.59 -3.89
CA ASN A 51 0.44 -7.13 -3.92
C ASN A 51 -0.95 -6.66 -4.38
N ILE A 52 -1.55 -7.29 -5.41
CA ILE A 52 -2.93 -7.01 -5.84
C ILE A 52 -3.93 -7.32 -4.72
N LEU A 53 -3.79 -8.46 -4.05
CA LEU A 53 -4.70 -8.87 -2.98
C LEU A 53 -4.64 -7.91 -1.79
N PHE A 54 -3.45 -7.45 -1.42
CA PHE A 54 -3.27 -6.46 -0.35
C PHE A 54 -3.75 -5.05 -0.75
N ALA A 55 -3.58 -4.64 -2.00
CA ALA A 55 -4.16 -3.42 -2.54
C ALA A 55 -5.70 -3.45 -2.50
N MET A 56 -6.31 -4.61 -2.79
CA MET A 56 -7.76 -4.80 -2.65
C MET A 56 -8.21 -4.74 -1.18
N CYS A 57 -7.50 -5.40 -0.26
CA CYS A 57 -7.76 -5.29 1.18
C CYS A 57 -7.64 -3.84 1.68
N TRP A 58 -6.71 -3.07 1.12
CA TRP A 58 -6.54 -1.65 1.42
C TRP A 58 -7.72 -0.81 0.94
N ILE A 59 -8.13 -0.97 -0.32
CA ILE A 59 -9.28 -0.30 -0.92
C ILE A 59 -10.56 -0.60 -0.11
N ILE A 60 -10.76 -1.86 0.27
CA ILE A 60 -11.89 -2.30 1.10
C ILE A 60 -11.78 -1.75 2.53
N GLY A 61 -10.59 -1.78 3.13
CA GLY A 61 -10.34 -1.29 4.49
C GLY A 61 -10.58 0.22 4.63
N ALA A 62 -10.12 1.00 3.65
CA ALA A 62 -10.39 2.42 3.53
C ALA A 62 -11.88 2.71 3.28
N GLY A 63 -12.53 1.89 2.45
CA GLY A 63 -13.96 2.00 2.15
C GLY A 63 -14.87 1.71 3.35
N LEU A 64 -14.55 0.66 4.12
CA LEU A 64 -15.32 0.20 5.30
C LEU A 64 -14.91 0.87 6.61
N ARG A 65 -13.90 1.77 6.59
CA ARG A 65 -13.35 2.46 7.78
C ARG A 65 -12.98 1.50 8.93
N ARG A 66 -12.50 0.30 8.59
CA ARG A 66 -12.11 -0.71 9.58
C ARG A 66 -10.61 -0.57 9.88
N PRO A 67 -10.22 -0.14 11.09
CA PRO A 67 -8.82 0.12 11.43
C PRO A 67 -7.94 -1.15 11.32
N THR A 68 -8.51 -2.33 11.53
CA THR A 68 -7.80 -3.61 11.43
C THR A 68 -7.27 -3.90 10.02
N PHE A 69 -8.05 -3.58 8.98
CA PHE A 69 -7.63 -3.77 7.58
C PHE A 69 -6.57 -2.74 7.18
N ILE A 70 -6.68 -1.50 7.68
CA ILE A 70 -5.67 -0.46 7.49
C ILE A 70 -4.34 -0.86 8.15
N ALA A 71 -4.39 -1.44 9.35
CA ALA A 71 -3.21 -1.92 10.06
C ALA A 71 -2.54 -3.10 9.33
N MET A 72 -3.31 -4.09 8.88
CA MET A 72 -2.79 -5.21 8.08
C MET A 72 -2.06 -4.74 6.82
N PHE A 73 -2.66 -3.80 6.08
CA PHE A 73 -2.03 -3.22 4.90
C PHE A 73 -0.70 -2.53 5.23
N LYS A 74 -0.64 -1.73 6.31
CA LYS A 74 0.60 -1.07 6.74
C LYS A 74 1.73 -2.08 7.00
N TYR A 75 1.45 -3.16 7.74
CA TYR A 75 2.46 -4.18 8.02
C TYR A 75 2.96 -4.86 6.74
N PHE A 76 2.05 -5.20 5.83
CA PHE A 76 2.42 -5.76 4.54
C PHE A 76 3.28 -4.79 3.72
N ALA A 77 2.87 -3.52 3.61
CA ALA A 77 3.60 -2.50 2.87
C ALA A 77 5.00 -2.24 3.46
N TYR A 78 5.17 -2.31 4.79
CA TYR A 78 6.50 -2.25 5.40
C TYR A 78 7.39 -3.43 5.01
N ILE A 79 6.85 -4.65 5.04
CA ILE A 79 7.59 -5.85 4.60
C ILE A 79 7.95 -5.74 3.12
N GLN A 80 7.01 -5.30 2.28
CA GLN A 80 7.22 -5.09 0.86
C GLN A 80 8.30 -4.04 0.58
N MET A 81 8.28 -2.91 1.29
CA MET A 81 9.32 -1.88 1.19
C MET A 81 10.70 -2.42 1.61
N ALA A 82 10.77 -3.20 2.69
CA ALA A 82 12.03 -3.81 3.13
C ALA A 82 12.60 -4.78 2.08
N LEU A 83 11.75 -5.62 1.49
CA LEU A 83 12.13 -6.51 0.39
C LEU A 83 12.58 -5.74 -0.84
N LEU A 84 11.83 -4.71 -1.24
CA LEU A 84 12.21 -3.84 -2.37
C LEU A 84 13.55 -3.17 -2.13
N ALA A 85 13.79 -2.63 -0.93
CA ALA A 85 15.06 -2.02 -0.58
C ALA A 85 16.22 -3.02 -0.69
N ALA A 86 16.04 -4.26 -0.20
CA ALA A 86 17.06 -5.31 -0.32
C ALA A 86 17.37 -5.64 -1.79
N VAL A 87 16.35 -5.77 -2.65
CA VAL A 87 16.53 -6.07 -4.08
C VAL A 87 17.17 -4.90 -4.82
N ILE A 88 16.80 -3.66 -4.51
CA ILE A 88 17.42 -2.46 -5.08
C ILE A 88 18.91 -2.41 -4.70
N LEU A 89 19.24 -2.65 -3.43
CA LEU A 89 20.61 -2.63 -2.94
C LEU A 89 21.46 -3.74 -3.58
N TYR A 90 20.89 -4.95 -3.70
CA TYR A 90 21.53 -6.06 -4.41
C TYR A 90 21.77 -5.74 -5.88
N SER A 91 20.79 -5.16 -6.56
CA SER A 91 20.89 -4.75 -7.97
C SER A 91 21.96 -3.66 -8.17
N ALA A 92 22.05 -2.70 -7.26
CA ALA A 92 23.08 -1.67 -7.26
C ALA A 92 24.49 -2.26 -7.10
N TYR A 93 24.67 -3.18 -6.14
CA TYR A 93 25.93 -3.89 -5.94
C TYR A 93 26.33 -4.75 -7.15
N TYR A 94 25.36 -5.46 -7.73
CA TYR A 94 25.58 -6.25 -8.93
C TYR A 94 25.98 -5.37 -10.13
N GLY A 95 25.29 -4.25 -10.33
CA GLY A 95 25.64 -3.27 -11.37
C GLY A 95 27.03 -2.66 -11.19
N TYR A 96 27.46 -2.42 -9.94
CA TYR A 96 28.81 -1.94 -9.65
C TYR A 96 29.88 -2.99 -9.99
N THR A 97 29.63 -4.27 -9.66
CA THR A 97 30.61 -5.34 -9.83
C THR A 97 30.70 -5.91 -11.24
N LYS A 98 29.58 -6.00 -11.98
CA LYS A 98 29.52 -6.62 -13.30
C LYS A 98 29.24 -5.64 -14.45
N GLY A 99 29.11 -4.35 -14.15
CA GLY A 99 28.76 -3.33 -15.13
C GLY A 99 27.24 -3.19 -15.31
N LEU A 100 26.83 -1.99 -15.71
CA LEU A 100 25.43 -1.61 -15.79
C LEU A 100 24.87 -1.90 -17.20
N SER A 101 23.89 -2.81 -17.30
CA SER A 101 23.13 -3.00 -18.54
C SER A 101 21.90 -2.08 -18.56
N SER A 102 21.44 -1.71 -19.76
CA SER A 102 20.22 -0.90 -19.95
C SER A 102 18.99 -1.57 -19.31
N ASN A 103 18.90 -2.89 -19.38
CA ASN A 103 17.81 -3.66 -18.78
C ASN A 103 17.87 -3.63 -17.24
N LEU A 104 19.07 -3.72 -16.65
CA LEU A 104 19.23 -3.62 -15.19
C LEU A 104 18.82 -2.23 -14.69
N LEU A 105 19.17 -1.17 -15.44
CA LEU A 105 18.79 0.20 -15.11
C LEU A 105 17.26 0.42 -15.16
N ASN A 106 16.58 -0.12 -16.18
CA ASN A 106 15.12 -0.09 -16.27
C ASN A 106 14.45 -0.84 -15.11
N VAL A 107 14.96 -2.02 -14.75
CA VAL A 107 14.44 -2.79 -13.62
C VAL A 107 14.64 -2.04 -12.30
N MET A 108 15.82 -1.46 -12.08
CA MET A 108 16.07 -0.63 -10.88
C MET A 108 15.10 0.55 -10.82
N PHE A 109 14.86 1.25 -11.93
CA PHE A 109 13.93 2.37 -11.97
C PHE A 109 12.49 1.95 -11.63
N LEU A 110 12.01 0.81 -12.14
CA LEU A 110 10.70 0.27 -11.83
C LEU A 110 10.57 -0.13 -10.35
N LEU A 111 11.58 -0.81 -9.80
CA LEU A 111 11.59 -1.20 -8.39
C LEU A 111 11.65 0.01 -7.45
N THR A 112 12.45 1.01 -7.77
CA THR A 112 12.49 2.28 -7.02
C THR A 112 11.16 3.02 -7.10
N SER A 113 10.52 3.07 -8.26
CA SER A 113 9.20 3.67 -8.42
C SER A 113 8.14 2.94 -7.59
N LEU A 114 8.17 1.60 -7.57
CA LEU A 114 7.29 0.79 -6.72
C LEU A 114 7.52 1.09 -5.23
N PHE A 115 8.78 1.24 -4.80
CA PHE A 115 9.12 1.59 -3.43
C PHE A 115 8.52 2.94 -3.01
N PHE A 116 8.65 3.97 -3.85
CA PHE A 116 8.05 5.29 -3.57
C PHE A 116 6.51 5.24 -3.57
N LEU A 117 5.90 4.43 -4.45
CA LEU A 117 4.46 4.23 -4.46
C LEU A 117 3.97 3.60 -3.15
N SER A 118 4.63 2.52 -2.70
CA SER A 118 4.34 1.87 -1.41
C SER A 118 4.53 2.81 -0.22
N LEU A 119 5.56 3.67 -0.26
CA LEU A 119 5.77 4.69 0.77
C LEU A 119 4.59 5.68 0.84
N MET A 120 4.13 6.17 -0.31
CA MET A 120 2.98 7.08 -0.38
C MET A 120 1.71 6.40 0.15
N GLU A 121 1.48 5.14 -0.22
CA GLU A 121 0.35 4.37 0.29
C GLU A 121 0.38 4.23 1.83
N VAL A 122 1.55 3.97 2.42
CA VAL A 122 1.72 3.91 3.88
C VAL A 122 1.42 5.25 4.54
N LEU A 123 1.89 6.36 3.96
CA LEU A 123 1.61 7.70 4.49
C LEU A 123 0.10 8.01 4.44
N ILE A 124 -0.58 7.66 3.35
CA ILE A 124 -2.04 7.78 3.22
C ILE A 124 -2.74 6.87 4.23
N ALA A 125 -2.23 5.66 4.45
CA ALA A 125 -2.75 4.73 5.46
C ALA A 125 -2.68 5.27 6.88
N ILE A 126 -1.54 5.83 7.27
CA ILE A 126 -1.37 6.48 8.57
C ILE A 126 -2.30 7.69 8.70
N GLY A 127 -2.41 8.50 7.64
CA GLY A 127 -3.33 9.64 7.61
C GLY A 127 -4.80 9.24 7.77
N THR A 128 -5.21 8.18 7.07
CA THR A 128 -6.57 7.62 7.13
C THR A 128 -6.88 7.04 8.50
N GLU A 129 -5.94 6.29 9.10
CA GLU A 129 -6.08 5.75 10.44
C GLU A 129 -6.26 6.85 11.49
N ARG A 130 -5.43 7.89 11.43
CA ARG A 130 -5.53 9.06 12.33
C ARG A 130 -6.85 9.82 12.15
N ALA A 131 -7.31 9.98 10.92
CA ALA A 131 -8.59 10.65 10.62
C ALA A 131 -9.78 9.85 11.19
N VAL A 132 -9.79 8.53 11.00
CA VAL A 132 -10.84 7.64 11.52
C VAL A 132 -10.83 7.59 13.06
N ALA A 133 -9.66 7.55 13.69
CA ALA A 133 -9.53 7.60 15.15
C ALA A 133 -10.06 8.92 15.72
N LYS A 134 -9.75 10.05 15.06
CA LYS A 134 -10.24 11.37 15.47
C LYS A 134 -11.76 11.48 15.37
N GLU A 135 -12.37 11.01 14.28
CA GLU A 135 -13.84 10.97 14.15
C GLU A 135 -14.50 10.09 15.22
N ARG A 136 -13.93 8.91 15.51
CA ARG A 136 -14.48 8.00 16.53
C ARG A 136 -14.43 8.61 17.94
N ASN A 137 -13.36 9.34 18.27
CA ASN A 137 -13.26 10.04 19.56
C ASN A 137 -14.25 11.22 19.66
N LEU A 138 -14.43 11.98 18.58
CA LEU A 138 -15.44 13.05 18.50
C LEU A 138 -16.87 12.52 18.68
N LEU A 139 -17.20 11.40 18.04
CA LEU A 139 -18.51 10.76 18.20
C LEU A 139 -18.76 10.27 19.63
N ARG A 140 -17.74 9.70 20.29
CA ARG A 140 -17.85 9.31 21.71
C ARG A 140 -18.09 10.49 22.62
N LEU A 141 -17.37 11.60 22.39
CA LEU A 141 -17.56 12.84 23.15
C LEU A 141 -18.97 13.41 22.94
N MET A 142 -19.47 13.48 21.71
CA MET A 142 -20.85 13.92 21.46
C MET A 142 -21.88 13.03 22.14
N HIS A 143 -21.65 11.71 22.16
CA HIS A 143 -22.56 10.78 22.81
C HIS A 143 -22.54 10.93 24.34
N SER A 144 -21.37 11.14 24.97
CA SER A 144 -21.29 11.40 26.41
C SER A 144 -21.92 12.74 26.79
N THR A 145 -21.66 13.81 26.03
CA THR A 145 -22.22 15.13 26.33
C THR A 145 -23.72 15.20 26.06
N GLY A 146 -24.22 14.49 25.05
CA GLY A 146 -25.66 14.37 24.80
C GLY A 146 -26.40 13.58 25.88
N GLN A 147 -25.75 12.57 26.45
CA GLN A 147 -26.30 11.75 27.53
C GLN A 147 -26.26 12.50 28.88
N GLU A 148 -25.22 13.29 29.13
CA GLU A 148 -25.22 14.24 30.26
C GLU A 148 -26.34 15.27 30.09
N MET A 149 -26.52 15.89 28.93
CA MET A 149 -27.62 16.86 28.74
C MET A 149 -29.02 16.26 28.91
N SER A 150 -29.23 14.97 28.56
CA SER A 150 -30.53 14.32 28.80
C SER A 150 -30.78 14.05 30.28
N ASP A 151 -29.76 13.66 31.05
CA ASP A 151 -29.92 13.38 32.48
C ASP A 151 -30.26 14.64 33.28
N TRP A 152 -29.77 15.82 32.86
CA TRP A 152 -30.12 17.10 33.48
C TRP A 152 -31.50 17.63 33.07
N SER A 153 -32.12 17.10 32.02
CA SER A 153 -33.47 17.48 31.58
C SER A 153 -34.58 16.70 32.28
N HIS A 154 -34.23 15.67 33.06
CA HIS A 154 -35.14 14.81 33.80
C HIS A 154 -35.15 15.03 35.32
N THR A 155 -34.42 16.03 35.81
CA THR A 155 -34.46 16.54 37.20
C THR A 155 -35.07 17.92 37.26
#